data_AF-A0A7S2ITL8-F1
#
_entry.id   AF-A0A7S2ITL8-F1
#
_cell.length_a   1.000
_cell.length_b   1.000
_cell.length_c   1.000
_cell.angle_alpha   90.00
_cell.angle_beta   90.00
_cell.angle_gamma   90.00
#
_symmetry.space_group_name_H-M   'P 1'
#
loop_
_entity.id
_entity.type
_entity.pdbx_description
1 polymer ?
#
loop_
_entity_poly.entity_id
_entity_poly.type
_entity_poly.pdbx_seq_one_letter_code
_entity_poly.pdbx_strand_id
1 'polypeptide(L)'
;RGGAAAAAAAGAMGPHEAALGDEASELVETNPSDVTLAMKTAMRFFLEPKHYRQLHRVLSDQWKGCHSLTAATQLMRAHGVEIGPEEEARLASMDEDKMIETLVGKMPQKRPDQFEHFFLQLSFVASTTTRLRTSLESGNPDALEDALEMADNVGILPYLLKMAVAQAGQEVQTLESEHDSWLDHTNGKMAPLVTTARAALAVQKDLAQAKARIAHFQQESRDKSRSVLLGMAENNDQALVATVFSAFTDYVKRTKREAEIRQEYQGRIDAVNAALIKYREAKINNIKGVLQSQTEAAVNAFLATCLAAWKSETKASENARAAEKEEQALARDLQKFTDAASAKAKATMTRMCAGTDTGLITMAFQSFKQNVIDEKHAKELDRELKEQEAKMSEFMAKQKDGAKNFLLTAVAQNDEMLVQQCFKGWGDVLREEKEAERRSALVEAKSAQLLSFSKRNKQTAEGAALEVSELQNEQLLIFTFCTWKREARIELLRRSGKDKNEKRKKELLGVKGLFKNFASELETNLDKGTPRVDNH
;
A
#
# COMPACT_ATOMS: atom_id res chain seq x y z
N ARG A 1 31.34 -26.00 57.77
CA ARG A 1 31.02 -27.44 57.86
C ARG A 1 29.50 -27.57 57.72
N GLY A 2 29.04 -28.36 56.74
CA GLY A 2 27.64 -28.70 56.46
C GLY A 2 26.94 -27.67 55.56
N GLY A 3 26.36 -27.99 54.41
CA GLY A 3 26.08 -29.30 53.80
C GLY A 3 24.66 -29.30 53.20
N ALA A 4 24.59 -29.48 51.88
CA ALA A 4 23.53 -30.14 51.10
C ALA A 4 22.04 -29.86 51.39
N ALA A 5 21.36 -29.19 50.45
CA ALA A 5 19.97 -29.47 50.08
C ALA A 5 19.59 -28.75 48.75
N ALA A 6 19.80 -29.41 47.61
CA ALA A 6 19.23 -28.98 46.33
C ALA A 6 19.03 -30.20 45.41
N ALA A 7 17.99 -30.98 45.69
CA ALA A 7 17.43 -31.98 44.77
C ALA A 7 16.03 -32.35 45.25
N ALA A 8 15.00 -31.91 44.52
CA ALA A 8 13.67 -32.56 44.36
C ALA A 8 12.61 -31.52 43.94
N ALA A 9 12.35 -31.39 42.64
CA ALA A 9 11.05 -30.96 42.10
C ALA A 9 11.00 -31.21 40.59
N ALA A 10 11.09 -32.47 40.19
CA ALA A 10 10.72 -32.93 38.85
C ALA A 10 9.74 -34.10 39.03
N GLY A 11 8.51 -33.94 38.57
CA GLY A 11 7.51 -35.01 38.54
C GLY A 11 6.09 -34.56 38.83
N ALA A 12 5.34 -34.21 37.78
CA ALA A 12 3.91 -34.50 37.59
C ALA A 12 3.38 -33.75 36.34
N MET A 13 3.70 -34.26 35.15
CA MET A 13 2.90 -33.99 33.95
C MET A 13 2.18 -35.28 33.59
N GLY A 14 0.84 -35.22 33.65
CA GLY A 14 -0.04 -36.36 33.38
C GLY A 14 -0.19 -36.66 31.89
N PRO A 15 -0.66 -37.88 31.54
CA PRO A 15 -0.78 -38.34 30.16
C PRO A 15 -2.12 -37.89 29.59
N HIS A 16 -2.14 -36.87 28.74
CA HIS A 16 -3.34 -36.54 27.98
C HIS A 16 -3.08 -36.00 26.56
N GLU A 17 -1.86 -36.19 26.03
CA GLU A 17 -1.42 -35.61 24.75
C GLU A 17 -0.90 -36.68 23.80
N ALA A 18 -1.69 -37.75 23.58
CA ALA A 18 -1.33 -38.86 22.70
C ALA A 18 -2.50 -39.39 21.84
N ALA A 19 -3.45 -38.53 21.48
CA ALA A 19 -4.62 -38.92 20.66
C ALA A 19 -5.06 -37.85 19.65
N LEU A 20 -4.10 -37.19 18.97
CA LEU A 20 -4.37 -36.21 17.91
C LEU A 20 -3.46 -36.40 16.69
N GLY A 21 -3.10 -37.65 16.39
CA GLY A 21 -2.21 -37.96 15.27
C GLY A 21 -2.61 -39.23 14.54
N ASP A 22 -3.83 -39.27 13.98
CA ASP A 22 -4.15 -40.24 12.91
C ASP A 22 -5.44 -39.93 12.09
N GLU A 23 -5.79 -38.64 11.89
CA GLU A 23 -6.96 -38.25 11.06
C GLU A 23 -6.61 -37.32 9.89
N ALA A 24 -5.34 -37.30 9.45
CA ALA A 24 -4.89 -36.40 8.38
C ALA A 24 -4.72 -37.06 7.00
N SER A 25 -5.22 -38.29 6.80
CA SER A 25 -4.97 -39.03 5.55
C SER A 25 -6.23 -39.69 4.97
N GLU A 26 -7.34 -38.95 4.92
CA GLU A 26 -8.48 -39.28 4.06
C GLU A 26 -8.81 -38.06 3.19
N LEU A 27 -7.98 -37.84 2.16
CA LEU A 27 -8.30 -36.92 1.07
C LEU A 27 -9.45 -37.53 0.26
N VAL A 28 -10.66 -37.15 0.65
CA VAL A 28 -11.89 -37.39 -0.11
C VAL A 28 -11.71 -36.83 -1.52
N GLU A 29 -11.70 -37.71 -2.52
CA GLU A 29 -11.92 -37.33 -3.91
C GLU A 29 -13.33 -36.73 -4.02
N THR A 30 -13.42 -35.41 -3.87
CA THR A 30 -14.67 -34.68 -4.00
C THR A 30 -15.04 -34.60 -5.46
N ASN A 31 -16.22 -35.14 -5.81
CA ASN A 31 -16.79 -34.98 -7.14
C ASN A 31 -16.94 -33.47 -7.42
N PRO A 32 -16.55 -32.98 -8.62
CA PRO A 32 -16.60 -31.56 -8.96
C PRO A 32 -18.02 -30.95 -8.87
N SER A 33 -19.07 -31.78 -8.89
CA SER A 33 -20.46 -31.36 -8.65
C SER A 33 -20.72 -30.88 -7.21
N ASP A 34 -20.04 -31.45 -6.21
CA ASP A 34 -20.28 -31.15 -4.79
C ASP A 34 -19.59 -29.84 -4.38
N VAL A 35 -18.41 -29.56 -4.93
CA VAL A 35 -17.74 -28.27 -4.78
C VAL A 35 -18.59 -27.14 -5.38
N THR A 36 -19.24 -27.40 -6.52
CA THR A 36 -20.12 -26.43 -7.19
C THR A 36 -21.36 -26.11 -6.35
N LEU A 37 -21.93 -27.12 -5.66
CA LEU A 37 -23.10 -26.95 -4.80
C LEU A 37 -22.75 -26.25 -3.48
N ALA A 38 -21.62 -26.60 -2.87
CA ALA A 38 -21.11 -25.96 -1.66
C ALA A 38 -20.77 -24.48 -1.92
N MET A 39 -20.14 -24.17 -3.06
CA MET A 39 -19.84 -22.81 -3.50
C MET A 39 -21.11 -21.99 -3.73
N LYS A 40 -22.11 -22.54 -4.45
CA LYS A 40 -23.42 -21.89 -4.64
C LYS A 40 -24.12 -21.61 -3.31
N THR A 41 -24.03 -22.55 -2.36
CA THR A 41 -24.64 -22.41 -1.04
C THR A 41 -23.93 -21.34 -0.20
N ALA A 42 -22.60 -21.35 -0.18
CA ALA A 42 -21.80 -20.34 0.53
C ALA A 42 -22.02 -18.93 -0.05
N MET A 43 -22.06 -18.79 -1.38
CA MET A 43 -22.38 -17.53 -2.05
C MET A 43 -23.78 -17.03 -1.69
N ARG A 44 -24.77 -17.92 -1.58
CA ARG A 44 -26.16 -17.54 -1.28
C ARG A 44 -26.38 -17.08 0.17
N PHE A 45 -25.60 -17.61 1.12
CA PHE A 45 -25.78 -17.31 2.55
C PHE A 45 -24.82 -16.25 3.10
N PHE A 46 -23.60 -16.12 2.55
CA PHE A 46 -22.56 -15.26 3.14
C PHE A 46 -22.23 -14.01 2.32
N LEU A 47 -22.66 -13.92 1.06
CA LEU A 47 -22.47 -12.70 0.26
C LEU A 47 -23.71 -11.82 0.36
N GLU A 48 -23.56 -10.65 0.99
CA GLU A 48 -24.57 -9.60 0.94
C GLU A 48 -24.61 -8.95 -0.46
N PRO A 49 -25.71 -8.28 -0.85
CA PRO A 49 -25.81 -7.55 -2.11
C PRO A 49 -24.67 -6.55 -2.36
N LYS A 50 -24.04 -6.07 -1.28
CA LYS A 50 -22.88 -5.17 -1.34
C LYS A 50 -21.60 -5.91 -1.75
N HIS A 51 -21.41 -7.14 -1.27
CA HIS A 51 -20.31 -8.01 -1.66
C HIS A 51 -20.42 -8.41 -3.12
N TYR A 52 -21.63 -8.71 -3.61
CA TYR A 52 -21.87 -8.91 -5.04
C TYR A 52 -21.46 -7.69 -5.86
N ARG A 53 -21.90 -6.47 -5.50
CA ARG A 53 -21.48 -5.24 -6.22
C ARG A 53 -19.96 -5.03 -6.21
N GLN A 54 -19.29 -5.41 -5.13
CA GLN A 54 -17.85 -5.28 -5.02
C GLN A 54 -17.11 -6.34 -5.84
N LEU A 55 -17.56 -7.59 -5.83
CA LEU A 55 -17.11 -8.66 -6.73
C LEU A 55 -17.36 -8.28 -8.19
N HIS A 56 -18.52 -7.74 -8.53
CA HIS A 56 -18.86 -7.23 -9.86
C HIS A 56 -17.94 -6.10 -10.31
N ARG A 57 -17.60 -5.17 -9.41
CA ARG A 57 -16.67 -4.08 -9.72
C ARG A 57 -15.25 -4.61 -9.95
N VAL A 58 -14.78 -5.55 -9.13
CA VAL A 58 -13.45 -6.15 -9.28
C VAL A 58 -13.36 -7.01 -10.54
N LEU A 59 -14.34 -7.88 -10.79
CA LEU A 59 -14.40 -8.72 -11.99
C LEU A 59 -14.52 -7.89 -13.28
N SER A 60 -15.34 -6.84 -13.29
CA SER A 60 -15.47 -5.97 -14.46
C SER A 60 -14.22 -5.12 -14.72
N ASP A 61 -13.53 -4.64 -13.67
CA ASP A 61 -12.27 -3.93 -13.83
C ASP A 61 -11.13 -4.85 -14.29
N GLN A 62 -11.11 -6.13 -13.85
CA GLN A 62 -10.07 -7.09 -14.22
C GLN A 62 -10.29 -7.75 -15.59
N TRP A 63 -11.53 -7.87 -16.07
CA TRP A 63 -11.79 -8.37 -17.42
C TRP A 63 -11.41 -7.38 -18.53
N LYS A 64 -11.01 -6.12 -18.24
CA LYS A 64 -10.83 -5.03 -19.22
C LYS A 64 -9.72 -5.20 -20.27
N GLY A 65 -8.92 -6.26 -20.25
CA GLY A 65 -8.00 -6.52 -21.35
C GLY A 65 -7.34 -7.89 -21.27
N CYS A 66 -7.13 -8.52 -22.42
CA CYS A 66 -6.28 -9.69 -22.65
C CYS A 66 -6.83 -11.11 -22.40
N HIS A 67 -7.94 -11.35 -21.70
CA HIS A 67 -8.39 -12.74 -21.48
C HIS A 67 -9.00 -13.41 -22.73
N SER A 68 -9.74 -12.66 -23.55
CA SER A 68 -10.20 -13.12 -24.87
C SER A 68 -9.03 -13.36 -25.83
N LEU A 69 -7.98 -12.54 -25.73
CA LEU A 69 -6.76 -12.67 -26.53
C LEU A 69 -5.98 -13.94 -26.17
N THR A 70 -5.77 -14.23 -24.88
CA THR A 70 -5.05 -15.44 -24.45
C THR A 70 -5.80 -16.73 -24.84
N ALA A 71 -7.14 -16.73 -24.78
CA ALA A 71 -7.94 -17.84 -25.26
C ALA A 71 -7.84 -17.99 -26.79
N ALA A 72 -7.87 -16.88 -27.53
CA ALA A 72 -7.71 -16.86 -28.99
C ALA A 72 -6.30 -17.31 -29.44
N THR A 73 -5.24 -16.91 -28.74
CA THR A 73 -3.85 -17.32 -29.03
C THR A 73 -3.62 -18.81 -28.74
N GLN A 74 -4.20 -19.35 -27.66
CA GLN A 74 -4.16 -20.79 -27.37
C GLN A 74 -4.91 -21.63 -28.41
N LEU A 75 -6.09 -21.18 -28.83
CA LEU A 75 -6.84 -21.79 -29.93
C LEU A 75 -6.04 -21.78 -31.24
N MET A 76 -5.39 -20.66 -31.57
CA MET A 76 -4.53 -20.55 -32.75
C MET A 76 -3.30 -21.47 -32.70
N ARG A 77 -2.67 -21.63 -31.53
CA ARG A 77 -1.60 -22.62 -31.32
C ARG A 77 -2.11 -24.06 -31.54
N ALA A 78 -3.32 -24.38 -31.09
CA ALA A 78 -3.92 -25.70 -31.30
C ALA A 78 -4.16 -26.02 -32.79
N HIS A 79 -4.37 -24.99 -33.62
CA HIS A 79 -4.51 -25.12 -35.08
C HIS A 79 -3.20 -24.92 -35.86
N GLY A 80 -2.05 -24.90 -35.16
CA GLY A 80 -0.72 -24.88 -35.78
C GLY A 80 -0.20 -23.48 -36.16
N VAL A 81 -0.80 -22.41 -35.62
CA VAL A 81 -0.28 -21.04 -35.76
C VAL A 81 0.64 -20.74 -34.57
N GLU A 82 1.94 -20.67 -34.83
CA GLU A 82 2.94 -20.35 -33.81
C GLU A 82 2.99 -18.83 -33.56
N ILE A 83 2.41 -18.38 -32.43
CA ILE A 83 2.53 -17.01 -31.95
C ILE A 83 3.53 -17.00 -30.79
N GLY A 84 4.66 -16.31 -30.99
CA GLY A 84 5.71 -16.15 -29.98
C GLY A 84 5.29 -15.22 -28.83
N PRO A 85 5.92 -15.32 -27.64
CA PRO A 85 5.55 -14.53 -26.47
C PRO A 85 5.73 -13.01 -26.66
N GLU A 86 6.68 -12.58 -27.49
CA GLU A 86 6.87 -11.16 -27.84
C GLU A 86 5.76 -10.63 -28.76
N GLU A 87 5.24 -11.47 -29.66
CA GLU A 87 4.10 -11.10 -30.52
C GLU A 87 2.81 -11.05 -29.71
N GLU A 88 2.65 -11.93 -28.72
CA GLU A 88 1.51 -11.93 -27.79
C GLU A 88 1.47 -10.63 -26.95
N ALA A 89 2.62 -10.17 -26.44
CA ALA A 89 2.73 -8.88 -25.77
C ALA A 89 2.44 -7.68 -26.69
N ARG A 90 2.84 -7.78 -27.98
CA ARG A 90 2.54 -6.75 -28.97
C ARG A 90 1.05 -6.70 -29.28
N LEU A 91 0.41 -7.84 -29.50
CA LEU A 91 -1.03 -7.95 -29.75
C LEU A 91 -1.86 -7.43 -28.57
N ALA A 92 -1.43 -7.70 -27.34
CA ALA A 92 -2.07 -7.20 -26.12
C ALA A 92 -2.04 -5.66 -25.99
N SER A 93 -1.10 -4.99 -26.65
CA SER A 93 -0.98 -3.53 -26.65
C SER A 93 -1.73 -2.83 -27.80
N MET A 94 -2.26 -3.61 -28.75
CA MET A 94 -2.98 -3.11 -29.92
C MET A 94 -4.47 -2.99 -29.63
N ASP A 95 -5.11 -2.04 -30.31
CA ASP A 95 -6.57 -1.88 -30.27
C ASP A 95 -7.28 -3.13 -30.83
N GLU A 96 -8.46 -3.46 -30.30
CA GLU A 96 -9.11 -4.76 -30.51
C GLU A 96 -9.34 -5.07 -32.01
N ASP A 97 -9.76 -4.08 -32.78
CA ASP A 97 -9.97 -4.20 -34.22
C ASP A 97 -8.66 -4.53 -34.98
N LYS A 98 -7.57 -3.86 -34.61
CA LYS A 98 -6.24 -4.07 -35.22
C LYS A 98 -5.61 -5.38 -34.80
N MET A 99 -5.88 -5.81 -33.57
CA MET A 99 -5.44 -7.08 -33.05
C MET A 99 -6.08 -8.24 -33.82
N ILE A 100 -7.39 -8.15 -34.09
CA ILE A 100 -8.12 -9.12 -34.93
C ILE A 100 -7.57 -9.12 -36.35
N GLU A 101 -7.38 -7.97 -36.99
CA GLU A 101 -6.78 -7.89 -38.34
C GLU A 101 -5.38 -8.51 -38.42
N THR A 102 -4.54 -8.24 -37.40
CA THR A 102 -3.16 -8.75 -37.36
C THR A 102 -3.13 -10.27 -37.14
N LEU A 103 -4.06 -10.79 -36.32
CA LEU A 103 -4.24 -12.23 -36.11
C LEU A 103 -4.75 -12.92 -37.38
N VAL A 104 -5.73 -12.34 -38.07
CA VAL A 104 -6.25 -12.84 -39.34
C VAL A 104 -5.17 -12.87 -40.42
N GLY A 105 -4.31 -11.84 -40.47
CA GLY A 105 -3.20 -11.76 -41.43
C GLY A 105 -2.10 -12.82 -41.25
N LYS A 106 -2.00 -13.44 -40.07
CA LYS A 106 -1.01 -14.49 -39.77
C LYS A 106 -1.53 -15.91 -40.01
N MET A 107 -2.79 -16.06 -40.40
CA MET A 107 -3.39 -17.39 -40.58
C MET A 107 -2.96 -18.08 -41.89
N PRO A 108 -2.60 -19.38 -41.87
CA PRO A 108 -2.15 -20.10 -43.05
C PRO A 108 -3.32 -20.46 -43.99
N GLN A 109 -3.33 -19.94 -45.22
CA GLN A 109 -4.41 -20.07 -46.23
C GLN A 109 -4.71 -21.49 -46.76
N LYS A 110 -4.12 -22.56 -46.20
CA LYS A 110 -4.04 -23.87 -46.86
C LYS A 110 -5.28 -24.77 -46.78
N ARG A 111 -6.35 -24.43 -46.03
CA ARG A 111 -7.58 -25.27 -45.89
C ARG A 111 -8.87 -24.49 -45.52
N PRO A 112 -9.49 -23.76 -46.46
CA PRO A 112 -10.61 -22.84 -46.19
C PRO A 112 -11.78 -23.44 -45.38
N ASP A 113 -12.16 -24.69 -45.61
CA ASP A 113 -13.33 -25.30 -44.95
C ASP A 113 -13.15 -25.55 -43.44
N GLN A 114 -11.93 -25.85 -42.99
CA GLN A 114 -11.62 -25.97 -41.57
C GLN A 114 -11.52 -24.60 -40.89
N PHE A 115 -11.26 -23.54 -41.67
CA PHE A 115 -11.16 -22.17 -41.18
C PHE A 115 -12.52 -21.51 -40.98
N GLU A 116 -13.50 -21.75 -41.85
CA GLU A 116 -14.86 -21.24 -41.62
C GLU A 116 -15.41 -21.77 -40.30
N HIS A 117 -15.23 -23.05 -40.02
CA HIS A 117 -15.65 -23.65 -38.75
C HIS A 117 -14.91 -23.06 -37.54
N PHE A 118 -13.60 -22.84 -37.66
CA PHE A 118 -12.79 -22.23 -36.60
C PHE A 118 -13.19 -20.77 -36.34
N PHE A 119 -13.40 -19.98 -37.39
CA PHE A 119 -13.78 -18.57 -37.27
C PHE A 119 -15.18 -18.44 -36.67
N LEU A 120 -16.09 -19.35 -37.04
CA LEU A 120 -17.39 -19.44 -36.41
C LEU A 120 -17.25 -19.72 -34.91
N GLN A 121 -16.43 -20.71 -34.53
CA GLN A 121 -16.18 -21.04 -33.12
C GLN A 121 -15.54 -19.88 -32.34
N LEU A 122 -14.52 -19.22 -32.90
CA LEU A 122 -13.86 -18.09 -32.24
C LEU A 122 -14.79 -16.88 -32.09
N SER A 123 -15.57 -16.57 -33.12
CA SER A 123 -16.59 -15.50 -33.07
C SER A 123 -17.66 -15.81 -32.02
N PHE A 124 -18.02 -17.09 -31.87
CA PHE A 124 -18.97 -17.53 -30.86
C PHE A 124 -18.38 -17.43 -29.45
N VAL A 125 -17.11 -17.82 -29.25
CA VAL A 125 -16.40 -17.63 -27.98
C VAL A 125 -16.36 -16.15 -27.62
N ALA A 126 -15.90 -15.29 -28.53
CA ALA A 126 -15.78 -13.86 -28.28
C ALA A 126 -17.15 -13.21 -27.97
N SER A 127 -18.17 -13.52 -28.78
CA SER A 127 -19.54 -13.02 -28.58
C SER A 127 -20.13 -13.48 -27.25
N THR A 128 -19.98 -14.76 -26.91
CA THR A 128 -20.49 -15.34 -25.65
C THR A 128 -19.73 -14.78 -24.44
N THR A 129 -18.42 -14.59 -24.52
CA THR A 129 -17.64 -13.95 -23.45
C THR A 129 -18.03 -12.47 -23.27
N THR A 130 -18.25 -11.73 -24.34
CA THR A 130 -18.74 -10.33 -24.27
C THR A 130 -20.15 -10.24 -23.71
N ARG A 131 -21.05 -11.17 -24.07
CA ARG A 131 -22.38 -11.26 -23.45
C ARG A 131 -22.31 -11.61 -21.97
N LEU A 132 -21.56 -12.65 -21.60
CA LEU A 132 -21.31 -13.00 -20.19
C LEU A 132 -20.78 -11.80 -19.40
N ARG A 133 -19.82 -11.07 -19.97
CA ARG A 133 -19.28 -9.83 -19.39
C ARG A 133 -20.37 -8.80 -19.18
N THR A 134 -21.16 -8.51 -20.22
CA THR A 134 -22.18 -7.47 -20.19
C THR A 134 -23.30 -7.82 -19.20
N SER A 135 -23.67 -9.11 -19.11
CA SER A 135 -24.62 -9.64 -18.13
C SER A 135 -24.06 -9.57 -16.70
N LEU A 136 -22.78 -9.84 -16.51
CA LEU A 136 -22.10 -9.67 -15.22
C LEU A 136 -21.96 -8.18 -14.83
N GLU A 137 -21.67 -7.28 -15.77
CA GLU A 137 -21.55 -5.84 -15.52
C GLU A 137 -22.90 -5.19 -15.20
N SER A 138 -23.96 -5.64 -15.88
CA SER A 138 -25.33 -5.17 -15.63
C SER A 138 -25.98 -5.80 -14.39
N GLY A 139 -25.41 -6.87 -13.85
CA GLY A 139 -25.95 -7.58 -12.69
C GLY A 139 -27.31 -8.24 -12.96
N ASN A 140 -27.63 -8.52 -14.22
CA ASN A 140 -28.90 -9.13 -14.62
C ASN A 140 -28.76 -10.67 -14.64
N PRO A 141 -29.37 -11.40 -13.69
CA PRO A 141 -29.22 -12.85 -13.59
C PRO A 141 -29.81 -13.59 -14.80
N ASP A 142 -30.91 -13.11 -15.37
CA ASP A 142 -31.58 -13.77 -16.49
C ASP A 142 -30.71 -13.70 -17.75
N ALA A 143 -30.12 -12.54 -18.02
CA ALA A 143 -29.18 -12.36 -19.13
C ALA A 143 -27.87 -13.14 -18.96
N LEU A 144 -27.51 -13.49 -17.72
CA LEU A 144 -26.35 -14.32 -17.42
C LEU A 144 -26.67 -15.79 -17.69
N GLU A 145 -27.85 -16.26 -17.29
CA GLU A 145 -28.34 -17.61 -17.56
C GLU A 145 -28.45 -17.86 -19.07
N ASP A 146 -29.04 -16.94 -19.82
CA ASP A 146 -29.11 -16.99 -21.29
C ASP A 146 -27.71 -17.10 -21.93
N ALA A 147 -26.73 -16.33 -21.42
CA ALA A 147 -25.36 -16.35 -21.94
C ALA A 147 -24.63 -17.66 -21.60
N LEU A 148 -24.93 -18.29 -20.46
CA LEU A 148 -24.39 -19.59 -20.07
C LEU A 148 -25.03 -20.73 -20.88
N GLU A 149 -26.34 -20.69 -21.13
CA GLU A 149 -27.01 -21.65 -22.01
C GLU A 149 -26.46 -21.57 -23.44
N MET A 150 -26.19 -20.36 -23.95
CA MET A 150 -25.51 -20.17 -25.23
C MET A 150 -24.08 -20.74 -25.23
N ALA A 151 -23.34 -20.60 -24.13
CA ALA A 151 -22.00 -21.18 -24.00
C ALA A 151 -22.03 -22.72 -23.98
N ASP A 152 -23.06 -23.31 -23.37
CA ASP A 152 -23.24 -24.76 -23.27
C ASP A 152 -23.63 -25.38 -24.61
N ASN A 153 -24.56 -24.74 -25.33
CA ASN A 153 -25.00 -25.16 -26.66
C ASN A 153 -23.87 -25.21 -27.69
N VAL A 154 -22.78 -24.45 -27.47
CA VAL A 154 -21.59 -24.44 -28.33
C VAL A 154 -20.43 -25.26 -27.75
N GLY A 155 -20.61 -25.85 -26.57
CA GLY A 155 -19.61 -26.72 -25.92
C GLY A 155 -18.39 -25.96 -25.38
N ILE A 156 -18.48 -24.62 -25.26
CA ILE A 156 -17.40 -23.77 -24.76
C ILE A 156 -17.45 -23.63 -23.23
N LEU A 157 -18.63 -23.85 -22.63
CA LEU A 157 -18.86 -23.71 -21.19
C LEU A 157 -17.83 -24.48 -20.32
N PRO A 158 -17.45 -25.75 -20.61
CA PRO A 158 -16.46 -26.47 -19.81
C PRO A 158 -15.07 -25.81 -19.81
N TYR A 159 -14.69 -25.14 -20.90
CA TYR A 159 -13.41 -24.43 -21.00
C TYR A 159 -13.44 -23.12 -20.21
N LEU A 160 -14.53 -22.35 -20.33
CA LEU A 160 -14.75 -21.14 -19.53
C LEU A 160 -14.78 -21.44 -18.03
N LEU A 161 -15.42 -22.54 -17.62
CA LEU A 161 -15.47 -22.96 -16.22
C LEU A 161 -14.08 -23.36 -15.69
N LYS A 162 -13.29 -24.14 -16.45
CA LYS A 162 -11.91 -24.47 -16.05
C LYS A 162 -11.04 -23.23 -15.89
N MET A 163 -11.17 -22.27 -16.80
CA MET A 163 -10.43 -21.01 -16.74
C MET A 163 -10.86 -20.16 -15.54
N ALA A 164 -12.17 -20.05 -15.28
CA ALA A 164 -12.71 -19.35 -14.13
C ALA A 164 -12.25 -19.99 -12.80
N VAL A 165 -12.22 -21.33 -12.72
CA VAL A 165 -11.71 -22.04 -11.54
C VAL A 165 -10.21 -21.81 -11.34
N ALA A 166 -9.40 -21.86 -12.40
CA ALA A 166 -7.97 -21.58 -12.31
C ALA A 166 -7.70 -20.13 -11.86
N GLN A 167 -8.45 -19.18 -12.39
CA GLN A 167 -8.34 -17.77 -12.01
C GLN A 167 -8.78 -17.56 -10.55
N ALA A 168 -9.92 -18.13 -10.13
CA ALA A 168 -10.37 -18.06 -8.75
C ALA A 168 -9.32 -18.66 -7.78
N GLY A 169 -8.64 -19.76 -8.18
CA GLY A 169 -7.53 -20.33 -7.43
C GLY A 169 -6.34 -19.36 -7.30
N GLN A 170 -5.97 -18.68 -8.38
CA GLN A 170 -4.89 -17.67 -8.37
C GLN A 170 -5.25 -16.45 -7.51
N GLU A 171 -6.51 -16.02 -7.53
CA GLU A 171 -7.02 -14.94 -6.70
C GLU A 171 -6.98 -15.31 -5.22
N VAL A 172 -7.43 -16.52 -4.86
CA VAL A 172 -7.34 -17.03 -3.48
C VAL A 172 -5.89 -17.10 -3.01
N GLN A 173 -4.98 -17.62 -3.84
CA GLN A 173 -3.56 -17.66 -3.51
C GLN A 173 -2.98 -16.25 -3.27
N THR A 174 -3.39 -15.28 -4.10
CA THR A 174 -2.95 -13.89 -3.94
C THR A 174 -3.49 -13.30 -2.63
N LEU A 175 -4.77 -13.52 -2.33
CA LEU A 175 -5.41 -13.07 -1.09
C LEU A 175 -4.80 -13.73 0.16
N GLU A 176 -4.46 -15.02 0.10
CA GLU A 176 -3.74 -15.72 1.18
C GLU A 176 -2.38 -15.06 1.42
N SER A 177 -1.62 -14.76 0.36
CA SER A 177 -0.32 -14.08 0.49
C SER A 177 -0.43 -12.66 1.07
N GLU A 178 -1.49 -11.91 0.71
CA GLU A 178 -1.78 -10.60 1.28
C GLU A 178 -2.21 -10.72 2.75
N HIS A 179 -2.99 -11.75 3.08
CA HIS A 179 -3.42 -12.04 4.44
C HIS A 179 -2.24 -12.39 5.34
N ASP A 180 -1.32 -13.24 4.88
CA ASP A 180 -0.11 -13.60 5.61
C ASP A 180 0.79 -12.39 5.84
N SER A 181 0.99 -11.57 4.80
CA SER A 181 1.74 -10.30 4.92
C SER A 181 1.10 -9.34 5.92
N TRP A 182 -0.24 -9.26 5.92
CA TRP A 182 -0.98 -8.46 6.89
C TRP A 182 -0.85 -9.03 8.31
N LEU A 183 -0.91 -10.35 8.48
CA LEU A 183 -0.71 -11.02 9.77
C LEU A 183 0.68 -10.74 10.33
N ASP A 184 1.72 -10.85 9.51
CA ASP A 184 3.10 -10.58 9.92
C ASP A 184 3.29 -9.12 10.34
N HIS A 185 2.77 -8.17 9.56
CA HIS A 185 2.82 -6.75 9.91
C HIS A 185 2.04 -6.42 11.19
N THR A 186 0.86 -7.02 11.33
CA THR A 186 0.00 -6.83 12.51
C THR A 186 0.63 -7.45 13.74
N ASN A 187 1.17 -8.66 13.64
CA ASN A 187 1.91 -9.32 14.72
C ASN A 187 3.15 -8.52 15.11
N GLY A 188 3.91 -8.00 14.14
CA GLY A 188 5.07 -7.13 14.38
C GLY A 188 4.71 -5.85 15.14
N LYS A 189 3.55 -5.25 14.86
CA LYS A 189 3.03 -4.08 15.60
C LYS A 189 2.43 -4.43 16.95
N MET A 190 1.73 -5.55 17.05
CA MET A 190 1.03 -5.98 18.27
C MET A 190 1.99 -6.55 19.32
N ALA A 191 3.03 -7.27 18.92
CA ALA A 191 4.01 -7.86 19.84
C ALA A 191 4.62 -6.85 20.84
N PRO A 192 5.12 -5.65 20.43
CA PRO A 192 5.63 -4.66 21.37
C PRO A 192 4.52 -4.06 22.25
N LEU A 193 3.29 -3.92 21.75
CA LEU A 193 2.15 -3.41 22.54
C LEU A 193 1.73 -4.42 23.62
N VAL A 194 1.67 -5.71 23.28
CA VAL A 194 1.31 -6.77 24.22
C VAL A 194 2.40 -6.94 25.29
N THR A 195 3.68 -6.88 24.90
CA THR A 195 4.79 -6.96 25.87
C THR A 195 4.84 -5.75 26.80
N THR A 196 4.63 -4.54 26.28
CA THR A 196 4.54 -3.32 27.13
C THR A 196 3.32 -3.34 28.05
N ALA A 197 2.15 -3.81 27.58
CA ALA A 197 0.97 -3.99 28.42
C ALA A 197 1.23 -5.00 29.55
N ARG A 198 1.90 -6.12 29.27
CA ARG A 198 2.27 -7.12 30.28
C ARG A 198 3.25 -6.56 31.32
N ALA A 199 4.23 -5.78 30.89
CA ALA A 199 5.16 -5.10 31.78
C ALA A 199 4.46 -4.07 32.68
N ALA A 200 3.52 -3.28 32.12
CA ALA A 200 2.74 -2.33 32.89
C ALA A 200 1.87 -3.01 33.97
N LEU A 201 1.24 -4.14 33.65
CA LEU A 201 0.48 -4.93 34.63
C LEU A 201 1.37 -5.50 35.74
N ALA A 202 2.59 -5.95 35.41
CA ALA A 202 3.56 -6.40 36.41
C ALA A 202 3.94 -5.27 37.38
N VAL A 203 4.26 -4.09 36.85
CA VAL A 203 4.57 -2.90 37.66
C VAL A 203 3.37 -2.48 38.53
N GLN A 204 2.15 -2.54 38.00
CA GLN A 204 0.94 -2.23 38.76
C GLN A 204 0.72 -3.21 39.92
N LYS A 205 0.97 -4.51 39.70
CA LYS A 205 0.91 -5.53 40.73
C LYS A 205 1.96 -5.30 41.83
N ASP A 206 3.20 -5.00 41.45
CA ASP A 206 4.27 -4.72 42.40
C ASP A 206 3.97 -3.47 43.24
N LEU A 207 3.43 -2.43 42.62
CA LEU A 207 2.98 -1.22 43.30
C LEU A 207 1.85 -1.52 44.29
N ALA A 208 0.87 -2.34 43.91
CA ALA A 208 -0.21 -2.75 44.81
C ALA A 208 0.32 -3.55 46.02
N GLN A 209 1.27 -4.46 45.80
CA GLN A 209 1.93 -5.20 46.88
C GLN A 209 2.73 -4.29 47.81
N ALA A 210 3.49 -3.33 47.26
CA ALA A 210 4.23 -2.35 48.05
C ALA A 210 3.29 -1.49 48.92
N LYS A 211 2.17 -1.03 48.35
CA LYS A 211 1.12 -0.30 49.10
C LYS A 211 0.53 -1.14 50.23
N ALA A 212 0.24 -2.41 49.98
CA ALA A 212 -0.29 -3.31 51.01
C ALA A 212 0.72 -3.52 52.16
N ARG A 213 2.01 -3.69 51.85
CA ARG A 213 3.07 -3.79 52.85
C ARG A 213 3.19 -2.52 53.69
N ILE A 214 3.16 -1.34 53.07
CA ILE A 214 3.19 -0.05 53.77
C ILE A 214 1.98 0.09 54.71
N ALA A 215 0.78 -0.24 54.23
CA ALA A 215 -0.43 -0.18 55.05
C ALA A 215 -0.34 -1.11 56.27
N HIS A 216 0.14 -2.34 56.08
CA HIS A 216 0.37 -3.29 57.18
C HIS A 216 1.36 -2.73 58.21
N PHE A 217 2.52 -2.21 57.78
CA PHE A 217 3.50 -1.61 58.68
C PHE A 217 2.95 -0.39 59.44
N GLN A 218 2.13 0.45 58.79
CA GLN A 218 1.48 1.59 59.44
C GLN A 218 0.50 1.15 60.52
N GLN A 219 -0.28 0.10 60.26
CA GLN A 219 -1.24 -0.44 61.23
C GLN A 219 -0.53 -1.07 62.44
N GLU A 220 0.45 -1.94 62.19
CA GLU A 220 1.23 -2.59 63.25
C GLU A 220 1.98 -1.56 64.12
N SER A 221 2.53 -0.51 63.51
CA SER A 221 3.19 0.58 64.24
C SER A 221 2.21 1.38 65.11
N ARG A 222 0.98 1.62 64.64
CA ARG A 222 -0.06 2.33 65.41
C ARG A 222 -0.48 1.52 66.63
N ASP A 223 -0.68 0.21 66.46
CA ASP A 223 -1.10 -0.67 67.54
C ASP A 223 -0.02 -0.80 68.63
N LYS A 224 1.25 -0.95 68.23
CA LYS A 224 2.39 -0.94 69.16
C LYS A 224 2.51 0.40 69.89
N SER A 225 2.39 1.52 69.18
CA SER A 225 2.48 2.86 69.79
C SER A 225 1.35 3.09 70.80
N ARG A 226 0.12 2.64 70.48
CA ARG A 226 -1.03 2.75 71.37
C ARG A 226 -0.86 1.90 72.64
N SER A 227 -0.33 0.68 72.49
CA SER A 227 -0.04 -0.20 73.63
C SER A 227 1.02 0.40 74.56
N VAL A 228 2.10 0.97 74.01
CA VAL A 228 3.14 1.66 74.80
C VAL A 228 2.57 2.88 75.52
N LEU A 229 1.77 3.71 74.85
CA LEU A 229 1.14 4.89 75.45
C LEU A 229 0.18 4.53 76.58
N LEU A 230 -0.63 3.48 76.42
CA LEU A 230 -1.52 2.99 77.46
C LEU A 230 -0.76 2.48 78.69
N GLY A 231 0.34 1.73 78.49
CA GLY A 231 1.16 1.23 79.60
C GLY A 231 1.94 2.32 80.34
N MET A 232 2.30 3.42 79.66
CA MET A 232 3.01 4.55 80.29
C MET A 232 2.08 5.51 81.04
N ALA A 233 0.84 5.66 80.60
CA ALA A 233 -0.15 6.53 81.26
C ALA A 233 -0.57 6.00 82.64
N GLU A 234 -0.27 4.73 82.95
CA GLU A 234 -0.84 4.08 84.12
C GLU A 234 -0.09 4.32 85.43
N ASN A 235 1.13 4.92 85.49
CA ASN A 235 1.77 5.35 86.77
C ASN A 235 3.13 6.12 86.74
N ASN A 236 3.63 6.70 85.63
CA ASN A 236 4.98 7.31 85.64
C ASN A 236 5.16 8.56 84.75
N ASP A 237 4.81 9.74 85.28
CA ASP A 237 4.89 11.04 84.58
C ASP A 237 6.31 11.40 84.12
N GLN A 238 7.33 11.05 84.90
CA GLN A 238 8.74 11.31 84.53
C GLN A 238 9.17 10.45 83.32
N ALA A 239 8.73 9.19 83.28
CA ALA A 239 8.96 8.33 82.13
C ALA A 239 8.25 8.88 80.88
N LEU A 240 7.03 9.42 81.04
CA LEU A 240 6.24 9.97 79.93
C LEU A 240 6.95 11.18 79.29
N VAL A 241 7.50 12.09 80.10
CA VAL A 241 8.32 13.21 79.60
C VAL A 241 9.56 12.71 78.85
N ALA A 242 10.29 11.73 79.40
CA ALA A 242 11.47 11.16 78.74
C ALA A 242 11.12 10.50 77.39
N THR A 243 10.00 9.77 77.32
CA THR A 243 9.54 9.13 76.09
C THR A 243 9.08 10.14 75.05
N VAL A 244 8.41 11.22 75.44
CA VAL A 244 8.00 12.29 74.51
C VAL A 244 9.23 12.97 73.89
N PHE A 245 10.24 13.32 74.69
CA PHE A 245 11.47 13.91 74.17
C PHE A 245 12.31 12.94 73.32
N SER A 246 12.33 11.65 73.68
CA SER A 246 12.96 10.61 72.84
C SER A 246 12.22 10.46 71.51
N ALA A 247 10.89 10.38 71.52
CA ALA A 247 10.07 10.28 70.32
C ALA A 247 10.21 11.52 69.43
N PHE A 248 10.29 12.72 70.01
CA PHE A 248 10.57 13.95 69.27
C PHE A 248 11.96 13.93 68.63
N THR A 249 12.97 13.48 69.37
CA THR A 249 14.34 13.34 68.86
C THR A 249 14.40 12.34 67.69
N ASP A 250 13.72 11.21 67.82
CA ASP A 250 13.65 10.19 66.76
C ASP A 250 12.85 10.68 65.55
N TYR A 251 11.76 11.44 65.76
CA TYR A 251 11.02 12.10 64.70
C TYR A 251 11.92 13.07 63.92
N VAL A 252 12.65 13.95 64.60
CA VAL A 252 13.57 14.91 63.95
C VAL A 252 14.67 14.18 63.17
N LYS A 253 15.26 13.11 63.74
CA LYS A 253 16.25 12.27 63.03
C LYS A 253 15.65 11.61 61.78
N ARG A 254 14.43 11.09 61.88
CA ARG A 254 13.72 10.48 60.75
C ARG A 254 13.40 11.50 59.67
N THR A 255 12.89 12.68 60.02
CA THR A 255 12.60 13.75 59.06
C THR A 255 13.87 14.22 58.34
N LYS A 256 15.01 14.32 59.03
CA LYS A 256 16.30 14.61 58.39
C LYS A 256 16.72 13.53 57.39
N ARG A 257 16.66 12.25 57.76
CA ARG A 257 16.96 11.14 56.83
C ARG A 257 15.99 11.11 55.65
N GLU A 258 14.69 11.34 55.87
CA GLU A 258 13.71 11.41 54.79
C GLU A 258 13.98 12.59 53.84
N ALA A 259 14.46 13.73 54.35
CA ALA A 259 14.87 14.86 53.53
C ALA A 259 16.12 14.55 52.68
N GLU A 260 17.14 13.91 53.26
CA GLU A 260 18.33 13.42 52.54
C GLU A 260 17.95 12.43 51.43
N ILE A 261 17.09 11.46 51.75
CA ILE A 261 16.58 10.48 50.80
C ILE A 261 15.79 11.16 49.67
N ARG A 262 14.92 12.13 49.99
CA ARG A 262 14.20 12.90 48.96
C ARG A 262 15.15 13.65 48.05
N GLN A 263 16.20 14.27 48.59
CA GLN A 263 17.19 14.99 47.80
C GLN A 263 17.94 14.03 46.85
N GLU A 264 18.31 12.84 47.32
CA GLU A 264 18.95 11.83 46.48
C GLU A 264 18.02 11.33 45.37
N TYR A 265 16.77 10.98 45.69
CA TYR A 265 15.80 10.52 44.69
C TYR A 265 15.43 11.62 43.71
N GLN A 266 15.32 12.88 44.15
CA GLN A 266 15.10 14.00 43.26
C GLN A 266 16.24 14.14 42.25
N GLY A 267 17.50 14.05 42.71
CA GLY A 267 18.66 14.06 41.82
C GLY A 267 18.67 12.90 40.82
N ARG A 268 18.28 11.69 41.24
CA ARG A 268 18.13 10.53 40.32
C ARG A 268 17.01 10.74 39.31
N ILE A 269 15.86 11.29 39.73
CA ILE A 269 14.72 11.61 38.85
C ILE A 269 15.14 12.65 37.81
N ASP A 270 15.82 13.71 38.25
CA ASP A 270 16.30 14.78 37.36
C ASP A 270 17.32 14.25 36.35
N ALA A 271 18.24 13.38 36.78
CA ALA A 271 19.20 12.72 35.90
C ALA A 271 18.53 11.81 34.85
N VAL A 272 17.55 11.00 35.25
CA VAL A 272 16.79 10.14 34.32
C VAL A 272 15.95 10.98 33.36
N ASN A 273 15.31 12.05 33.83
CA ASN A 273 14.57 12.98 32.98
C ASN A 273 15.49 13.67 31.96
N ALA A 274 16.67 14.11 32.37
CA ALA A 274 17.67 14.67 31.46
C ALA A 274 18.13 13.64 30.41
N ALA A 275 18.36 12.39 30.81
CA ALA A 275 18.69 11.32 29.88
C ALA A 275 17.55 11.02 28.88
N LEU A 276 16.29 11.05 29.35
CA LEU A 276 15.11 10.86 28.50
C LEU A 276 14.98 11.99 27.47
N ILE A 277 15.22 13.24 27.87
CA ILE A 277 15.20 14.40 26.95
C ILE A 277 16.28 14.23 25.87
N LYS A 278 17.52 13.93 26.26
CA LYS A 278 18.62 13.68 25.31
C LYS A 278 18.30 12.54 24.34
N TYR A 279 17.70 11.47 24.82
CA TYR A 279 17.27 10.36 23.96
C TYR A 279 16.19 10.79 22.95
N ARG A 280 15.19 11.58 23.40
CA ARG A 280 14.16 12.13 22.51
C ARG A 280 14.74 13.08 21.46
N GLU A 281 15.65 13.96 21.85
CA GLU A 281 16.36 14.86 20.93
C GLU A 281 17.16 14.07 19.89
N ALA A 282 17.92 13.05 20.31
CA ALA A 282 18.67 12.18 19.40
C ALA A 282 17.74 11.48 18.39
N LYS A 283 16.58 10.98 18.83
CA LYS A 283 15.60 10.36 17.94
C LYS A 283 14.98 11.36 16.96
N ILE A 284 14.64 12.57 17.42
CA ILE A 284 14.13 13.63 16.53
C ILE A 284 15.19 14.01 15.48
N ASN A 285 16.45 14.13 15.87
CA ASN A 285 17.53 14.46 14.94
C ASN A 285 17.76 13.34 13.91
N ASN A 286 17.69 12.07 14.33
CA ASN A 286 17.75 10.93 13.39
C ASN A 286 16.57 10.93 12.41
N ILE A 287 15.34 11.18 12.88
CA ILE A 287 14.16 11.27 12.00
C ILE A 287 14.31 12.44 11.02
N LYS A 288 14.77 13.61 11.48
CA LYS A 288 15.05 14.76 10.61
C LYS A 288 16.09 14.43 9.54
N GLY A 289 17.18 13.75 9.91
CA GLY A 289 18.21 13.32 8.97
C GLY A 289 17.66 12.37 7.89
N VAL A 290 16.86 11.37 8.30
CA VAL A 290 16.20 10.47 7.34
C VAL A 290 15.25 11.25 6.41
N LEU A 291 14.42 12.15 6.96
CA LEU A 291 13.48 12.94 6.17
C LEU A 291 14.18 13.89 5.20
N GLN A 292 15.28 14.52 5.61
CA GLN A 292 16.12 15.35 4.75
C GLN A 292 16.74 14.52 3.63
N SER A 293 17.34 13.36 3.95
CA SER A 293 17.93 12.47 2.93
C SER A 293 16.90 11.97 1.92
N GLN A 294 15.67 11.67 2.37
CA GLN A 294 14.56 11.28 1.50
C GLN A 294 14.09 12.46 0.63
N THR A 295 14.07 13.67 1.18
CA THR A 295 13.73 14.88 0.43
C THR A 295 14.78 15.18 -0.64
N GLU A 296 16.06 15.08 -0.31
CA GLU A 296 17.17 15.23 -1.26
C GLU A 296 17.12 14.17 -2.36
N ALA A 297 16.87 12.91 -2.00
CA ALA A 297 16.69 11.84 -2.99
C ALA A 297 15.50 12.11 -3.93
N ALA A 298 14.37 12.59 -3.40
CA ALA A 298 13.18 12.93 -4.19
C ALA A 298 13.45 14.13 -5.11
N VAL A 299 14.13 15.18 -4.64
CA VAL A 299 14.53 16.34 -5.45
C VAL A 299 15.48 15.91 -6.56
N ASN A 300 16.48 15.07 -6.26
CA ASN A 300 17.41 14.56 -7.27
C ASN A 300 16.71 13.68 -8.31
N ALA A 301 15.78 12.83 -7.89
CA ALA A 301 14.96 12.02 -8.81
C ALA A 301 14.11 12.92 -9.71
N PHE A 302 13.47 13.95 -9.14
CA PHE A 302 12.68 14.93 -9.89
C PHE A 302 13.53 15.70 -10.91
N LEU A 303 14.70 16.22 -10.50
CA LEU A 303 15.64 16.89 -11.39
C LEU A 303 16.12 15.97 -12.52
N ALA A 304 16.38 14.69 -12.22
CA ALA A 304 16.74 13.70 -13.23
C ALA A 304 15.59 13.49 -14.25
N THR A 305 14.33 13.43 -13.79
CA THR A 305 13.16 13.37 -14.67
C THR A 305 13.03 14.63 -15.54
N CYS A 306 13.22 15.82 -14.97
CA CYS A 306 13.19 17.08 -15.74
C CYS A 306 14.28 17.12 -16.83
N LEU A 307 15.51 16.71 -16.50
CA LEU A 307 16.61 16.64 -17.46
C LEU A 307 16.36 15.59 -18.55
N ALA A 308 15.80 14.43 -18.20
CA ALA A 308 15.42 13.41 -19.16
C ALA A 308 14.32 13.89 -20.11
N ALA A 309 13.29 14.57 -19.59
CA ALA A 309 12.23 15.18 -20.39
C ALA A 309 12.79 16.23 -21.36
N TRP A 310 13.65 17.14 -20.88
CA TRP A 310 14.28 18.15 -21.72
C TRP A 310 15.17 17.53 -22.81
N LYS A 311 15.94 16.49 -22.49
CA LYS A 311 16.74 15.76 -23.48
C LYS A 311 15.85 15.10 -24.55
N SER A 312 14.72 14.53 -24.15
CA SER A 312 13.73 13.94 -25.06
C SER A 312 13.13 14.99 -25.99
N GLU A 313 12.72 16.13 -25.44
CA GLU A 313 12.14 17.24 -26.21
C GLU A 313 13.14 17.85 -27.20
N THR A 314 14.40 18.01 -26.78
CA THR A 314 15.49 18.48 -27.66
C THR A 314 15.67 17.53 -28.84
N LYS A 315 15.71 16.22 -28.57
CA LYS A 315 15.84 15.20 -29.63
C LYS A 315 14.61 15.16 -30.53
N ALA A 316 13.41 15.32 -29.98
CA ALA A 316 12.18 15.40 -30.76
C ALA A 316 12.18 16.64 -31.68
N SER A 317 12.67 17.78 -31.17
CA SER A 317 12.83 19.01 -31.97
C SER A 317 13.85 18.85 -33.09
N GLU A 318 14.98 18.20 -32.84
CA GLU A 318 15.97 17.88 -33.87
C GLU A 318 15.39 16.96 -34.95
N ASN A 319 14.68 15.90 -34.56
CA ASN A 319 14.01 14.99 -35.49
C ASN A 319 12.94 15.70 -36.31
N ALA A 320 12.13 16.59 -35.70
CA ALA A 320 11.12 17.37 -36.40
C ALA A 320 11.76 18.30 -37.44
N ARG A 321 12.87 18.97 -37.10
CA ARG A 321 13.63 19.80 -38.05
C ARG A 321 14.25 18.97 -39.18
N ALA A 322 14.69 17.74 -38.90
CA ALA A 322 15.20 16.84 -39.92
C ALA A 322 14.08 16.40 -40.87
N ALA A 323 12.93 15.99 -40.33
CA ALA A 323 11.74 15.61 -41.11
C ALA A 323 11.23 16.77 -41.98
N GLU A 324 11.18 18.00 -41.44
CA GLU A 324 10.79 19.19 -42.22
C GLU A 324 11.74 19.44 -43.40
N LYS A 325 13.05 19.25 -43.20
CA LYS A 325 14.03 19.37 -44.30
C LYS A 325 13.83 18.30 -45.36
N GLU A 326 13.54 17.06 -44.96
CA GLU A 326 13.24 15.96 -45.90
C GLU A 326 11.93 16.23 -46.67
N GLU A 327 10.89 16.72 -45.99
CA GLU A 327 9.63 17.09 -46.62
C GLU A 327 9.81 18.23 -47.62
N GLN A 328 10.57 19.27 -47.26
CA GLN A 328 10.92 20.36 -48.19
C GLN A 328 11.72 19.87 -49.39
N ALA A 329 12.64 18.91 -49.20
CA ALA A 329 13.40 18.31 -50.29
C ALA A 329 12.47 17.50 -51.22
N LEU A 330 11.61 16.65 -50.65
CA LEU A 330 10.63 15.86 -51.40
C LEU A 330 9.65 16.77 -52.16
N ALA A 331 9.17 17.84 -51.54
CA ALA A 331 8.29 18.81 -52.18
C ALA A 331 8.97 19.51 -53.37
N ARG A 332 10.25 19.88 -53.25
CA ARG A 332 11.04 20.41 -54.37
C ARG A 332 11.20 19.40 -55.49
N ASP A 333 11.44 18.13 -55.16
CA ASP A 333 11.60 17.08 -56.17
C ASP A 333 10.28 16.74 -56.86
N LEU A 334 9.17 16.68 -56.12
CA LEU A 334 7.82 16.57 -56.69
C LEU A 334 7.51 17.74 -57.61
N GLN A 335 7.83 18.97 -57.21
CA GLN A 335 7.66 20.14 -58.07
C GLN A 335 8.46 19.98 -59.38
N LYS A 336 9.75 19.60 -59.31
CA LYS A 336 10.55 19.31 -60.51
C LYS A 336 9.92 18.21 -61.38
N PHE A 337 9.38 17.14 -60.78
CA PHE A 337 8.70 16.08 -61.53
C PHE A 337 7.43 16.59 -62.20
N THR A 338 6.62 17.41 -61.53
CA THR A 338 5.40 18.01 -62.12
C THR A 338 5.74 18.97 -63.26
N ASP A 339 6.78 19.79 -63.12
CA ASP A 339 7.23 20.70 -64.16
C ASP A 339 7.75 19.92 -65.37
N ALA A 340 8.58 18.89 -65.14
CA ALA A 340 9.10 18.02 -66.19
C ALA A 340 7.98 17.20 -66.89
N ALA A 341 7.01 16.68 -66.13
CA ALA A 341 5.87 15.95 -66.66
C ALA A 341 4.96 16.88 -67.48
N SER A 342 4.69 18.10 -67.01
CA SER A 342 3.89 19.08 -67.75
C SER A 342 4.58 19.53 -69.04
N ALA A 343 5.91 19.71 -69.01
CA ALA A 343 6.70 20.01 -70.20
C ALA A 343 6.68 18.87 -71.21
N LYS A 344 6.84 17.61 -70.75
CA LYS A 344 6.71 16.41 -71.59
C LYS A 344 5.30 16.24 -72.15
N ALA A 345 4.26 16.44 -71.35
CA ALA A 345 2.87 16.34 -71.79
C ALA A 345 2.55 17.40 -72.85
N LYS A 346 3.00 18.65 -72.66
CA LYS A 346 2.89 19.72 -73.66
C LYS A 346 3.62 19.34 -74.95
N ALA A 347 4.87 18.87 -74.86
CA ALA A 347 5.63 18.42 -76.03
C ALA A 347 4.96 17.27 -76.79
N THR A 348 4.38 16.30 -76.07
CA THR A 348 3.62 15.19 -76.65
C THR A 348 2.30 15.66 -77.28
N MET A 349 1.55 16.55 -76.63
CA MET A 349 0.35 17.16 -77.21
C MET A 349 0.67 17.98 -78.46
N THR A 350 1.75 18.78 -78.46
CA THR A 350 2.20 19.52 -79.64
C THR A 350 2.62 18.58 -80.78
N ARG A 351 3.21 17.41 -80.47
CA ARG A 351 3.48 16.36 -81.46
C ARG A 351 2.21 15.68 -81.97
N MET A 352 1.23 15.42 -81.10
CA MET A 352 -0.04 14.79 -81.51
C MET A 352 -0.96 15.70 -82.31
N CYS A 353 -0.88 17.02 -82.13
CA CYS A 353 -1.60 17.99 -82.96
C CYS A 353 -0.95 18.22 -84.35
N ALA A 354 0.24 17.67 -84.60
CA ALA A 354 0.98 17.83 -85.85
C ALA A 354 1.27 16.48 -86.51
N GLY A 355 0.25 15.90 -87.16
CA GLY A 355 0.49 14.98 -88.29
C GLY A 355 -0.19 13.62 -88.20
N THR A 356 -1.27 13.52 -88.96
CA THR A 356 -1.74 12.33 -89.66
C THR A 356 -0.61 11.67 -90.49
N ASP A 357 -0.45 10.36 -90.31
CA ASP A 357 0.28 9.32 -91.09
C ASP A 357 1.72 9.53 -91.60
N THR A 358 2.27 10.75 -91.59
CA THR A 358 3.70 11.04 -91.87
C THR A 358 4.58 11.10 -90.60
N GLY A 359 3.97 10.96 -89.42
CA GLY A 359 4.65 11.04 -88.12
C GLY A 359 5.55 9.85 -87.78
N LEU A 360 5.20 8.64 -88.24
CA LEU A 360 5.95 7.41 -87.93
C LEU A 360 7.34 7.38 -88.61
N ILE A 361 7.43 7.80 -89.88
CA ILE A 361 8.70 7.86 -90.62
C ILE A 361 9.59 8.99 -90.07
N THR A 362 8.98 10.12 -89.68
CA THR A 362 9.71 11.25 -89.09
C THR A 362 10.21 10.93 -87.68
N MET A 363 9.47 10.15 -86.88
CA MET A 363 9.91 9.69 -85.56
C MET A 363 11.12 8.75 -85.63
N ALA A 364 11.20 7.87 -86.63
CA ALA A 364 12.35 6.98 -86.80
C ALA A 364 13.64 7.75 -87.14
N PHE A 365 13.56 8.75 -88.04
CA PHE A 365 14.71 9.61 -88.36
C PHE A 365 15.02 10.63 -87.27
N GLN A 366 14.03 11.13 -86.53
CA GLN A 366 14.26 11.99 -85.37
C GLN A 366 14.91 11.24 -84.20
N SER A 367 14.58 9.97 -83.95
CA SER A 367 15.27 9.21 -82.88
C SER A 367 16.73 8.94 -83.23
N PHE A 368 17.04 8.70 -84.51
CA PHE A 368 18.42 8.56 -84.97
C PHE A 368 19.19 9.89 -84.85
N LYS A 369 18.59 11.01 -85.26
CA LYS A 369 19.16 12.35 -85.07
C LYS A 369 19.35 12.69 -83.59
N GLN A 370 18.40 12.32 -82.73
CA GLN A 370 18.48 12.56 -81.29
C GLN A 370 19.59 11.73 -80.65
N ASN A 371 19.75 10.46 -81.03
CA ASN A 371 20.87 9.63 -80.56
C ASN A 371 22.24 10.23 -80.90
N VAL A 372 22.40 10.80 -82.10
CA VAL A 372 23.67 11.46 -82.51
C VAL A 372 23.89 12.77 -81.74
N ILE A 373 22.83 13.49 -81.37
CA ILE A 373 22.90 14.69 -80.54
C ILE A 373 23.24 14.32 -79.09
N ASP A 374 22.63 13.27 -78.56
CA ASP A 374 22.85 12.79 -77.20
C ASP A 374 24.28 12.23 -77.04
N GLU A 375 24.84 11.58 -78.07
CA GLU A 375 26.25 11.12 -78.04
C GLU A 375 27.25 12.30 -78.07
N LYS A 376 26.89 13.41 -78.72
CA LYS A 376 27.69 14.65 -78.68
C LYS A 376 27.59 15.33 -77.32
N HIS A 377 26.39 15.44 -76.75
CA HIS A 377 26.20 16.00 -75.41
C HIS A 377 26.91 15.16 -74.35
N ALA A 378 26.92 13.83 -74.46
CA ALA A 378 27.66 12.96 -73.54
C ALA A 378 29.18 13.22 -73.60
N LYS A 379 29.74 13.48 -74.80
CA LYS A 379 31.16 13.85 -74.95
C LYS A 379 31.47 15.26 -74.44
N GLU A 380 30.51 16.18 -74.52
CA GLU A 380 30.66 17.55 -74.02
C GLU A 380 30.59 17.60 -72.48
N LEU A 381 29.69 16.81 -71.88
CA LEU A 381 29.58 16.62 -70.43
C LEU A 381 30.81 15.93 -69.83
N ASP A 382 31.39 14.93 -70.51
CA ASP A 382 32.65 14.30 -70.08
C ASP A 382 33.83 15.28 -70.14
N ARG A 383 33.80 16.25 -71.07
CA ARG A 383 34.80 17.32 -71.15
C ARG A 383 34.62 18.37 -70.04
N GLU A 384 33.37 18.76 -69.74
CA GLU A 384 33.06 19.69 -68.65
C GLU A 384 33.36 19.09 -67.26
N LEU A 385 33.12 17.79 -67.06
CA LEU A 385 33.49 17.10 -65.83
C LEU A 385 35.01 17.10 -65.61
N LYS A 386 35.80 16.85 -66.66
CA LYS A 386 37.27 16.94 -66.58
C LYS A 386 37.77 18.37 -66.33
N GLU A 387 37.11 19.39 -66.88
CA GLU A 387 37.43 20.79 -66.56
C GLU A 387 37.03 21.18 -65.12
N GLN A 388 35.93 20.65 -64.59
CA GLN A 388 35.52 20.90 -63.21
C GLN A 388 36.39 20.15 -62.19
N GLU A 389 36.83 18.93 -62.48
CA GLU A 389 37.84 18.22 -61.67
C GLU A 389 39.18 18.98 -61.64
N ALA A 390 39.60 19.57 -62.77
CA ALA A 390 40.79 20.43 -62.83
C ALA A 390 40.61 21.74 -62.02
N LYS A 391 39.43 22.37 -62.09
CA LYS A 391 39.11 23.58 -61.30
C LYS A 391 39.00 23.28 -59.80
N MET A 392 38.51 22.10 -59.41
CA MET A 392 38.42 21.69 -58.01
C MET A 392 39.81 21.40 -57.41
N SER A 393 40.74 20.88 -58.22
CA SER A 393 42.16 20.75 -57.87
C SER A 393 42.85 22.11 -57.69
N GLU A 394 42.58 23.10 -58.58
CA GLU A 394 43.10 24.47 -58.43
C GLU A 394 42.47 25.24 -57.24
N PHE A 395 41.20 24.99 -56.92
CA PHE A 395 40.50 25.63 -55.82
C PHE A 395 41.02 25.16 -54.45
N MET A 396 41.39 23.88 -54.33
CA MET A 396 42.09 23.32 -53.16
C MET A 396 43.48 23.94 -52.95
N ALA A 397 44.17 24.36 -54.02
CA ALA A 397 45.45 25.05 -53.92
C ALA A 397 45.32 26.53 -53.49
N LYS A 398 44.28 27.24 -53.94
CA LYS A 398 44.06 28.68 -53.63
C LYS A 398 43.46 28.94 -52.24
N GLN A 399 42.79 27.96 -51.62
CA GLN A 399 42.21 28.14 -50.28
C GLN A 399 43.27 28.28 -49.16
N LYS A 400 44.52 27.84 -49.42
CA LYS A 400 45.63 27.92 -48.45
C LYS A 400 46.14 29.34 -48.21
N ASP A 401 45.89 30.28 -49.14
CA ASP A 401 46.31 31.69 -49.02
C ASP A 401 45.19 32.64 -48.53
N GLY A 402 43.91 32.27 -48.69
CA GLY A 402 42.76 33.08 -48.27
C GLY A 402 42.54 33.17 -46.75
N ALA A 403 42.99 32.17 -45.99
CA ALA A 403 42.87 32.14 -44.53
C ALA A 403 43.71 33.22 -43.81
N LYS A 404 44.68 33.84 -44.50
CA LYS A 404 45.60 34.83 -43.92
C LYS A 404 45.02 36.25 -43.89
N ASN A 405 44.19 36.61 -44.87
CA ASN A 405 43.57 37.94 -44.93
C ASN A 405 42.31 38.08 -44.06
N PHE A 406 41.60 36.97 -43.77
CA PHE A 406 40.44 37.01 -42.86
C PHE A 406 40.86 37.24 -41.40
N LEU A 407 42.03 36.73 -40.99
CA LEU A 407 42.60 36.97 -39.65
C LEU A 407 43.08 38.41 -39.43
N LEU A 408 43.54 39.10 -40.48
CA LEU A 408 43.99 40.51 -40.38
C LEU A 408 42.81 41.50 -40.29
N THR A 409 41.70 41.23 -40.97
CA THR A 409 40.49 42.07 -40.89
C THR A 409 39.71 41.86 -39.59
N ALA A 410 39.72 40.64 -39.03
CA ALA A 410 39.05 40.33 -37.77
C ALA A 410 39.72 40.98 -36.53
N VAL A 411 41.00 41.37 -36.62
CA VAL A 411 41.72 42.02 -35.51
C VAL A 411 41.40 43.53 -35.43
N ALA A 412 41.00 44.18 -36.52
CA ALA A 412 40.74 45.63 -36.56
C ALA A 412 39.31 46.04 -36.16
N GLN A 413 38.35 45.10 -36.09
CA GLN A 413 36.94 45.36 -35.72
C GLN A 413 36.59 44.96 -34.27
N ASN A 414 37.58 44.54 -33.48
CA ASN A 414 37.33 43.87 -32.21
C ASN A 414 36.98 44.82 -31.04
N ASP A 415 37.53 46.04 -31.03
CA ASP A 415 37.45 46.90 -29.85
C ASP A 415 36.05 47.50 -29.61
N GLU A 416 35.33 47.89 -30.67
CA GLU A 416 33.98 48.45 -30.55
C GLU A 416 32.93 47.37 -30.23
N MET A 417 33.13 46.14 -30.74
CA MET A 417 32.27 45.00 -30.43
C MET A 417 32.46 44.51 -28.99
N LEU A 418 33.70 44.51 -28.48
CA LEU A 418 34.00 44.16 -27.09
C LEU A 418 33.30 45.12 -26.13
N VAL A 419 33.33 46.43 -26.39
CA VAL A 419 32.62 47.42 -25.57
C VAL A 419 31.11 47.17 -25.57
N GLN A 420 30.50 46.91 -26.73
CA GLN A 420 29.07 46.58 -26.81
C GLN A 420 28.74 45.27 -26.07
N GLN A 421 29.59 44.25 -26.15
CA GLN A 421 29.41 42.99 -25.42
C GLN A 421 29.56 43.18 -23.90
N CYS A 422 30.50 44.02 -23.44
CA CYS A 422 30.63 44.34 -22.02
C CYS A 422 29.39 45.06 -21.47
N PHE A 423 28.85 46.05 -22.19
CA PHE A 423 27.62 46.74 -21.76
C PHE A 423 26.39 45.84 -21.80
N LYS A 424 26.29 44.96 -22.81
CA LYS A 424 25.22 43.96 -22.87
C LYS A 424 25.32 42.97 -21.72
N GLY A 425 26.51 42.43 -21.46
CA GLY A 425 26.77 41.53 -20.34
C GLY A 425 26.45 42.17 -18.99
N TRP A 426 26.81 43.44 -18.79
CA TRP A 426 26.45 44.17 -17.57
C TRP A 426 24.93 44.35 -17.43
N GLY A 427 24.23 44.67 -18.51
CA GLY A 427 22.77 44.77 -18.53
C GLY A 427 22.07 43.44 -18.23
N ASP A 428 22.65 42.32 -18.68
CA ASP A 428 22.13 40.99 -18.40
C ASP A 428 22.38 40.59 -16.93
N VAL A 429 23.58 40.86 -16.36
CA VAL A 429 23.87 40.64 -14.93
C VAL A 429 22.93 41.43 -14.02
N LEU A 430 22.68 42.71 -14.31
CA LEU A 430 21.73 43.52 -13.52
C LEU A 430 20.29 43.00 -13.60
N ARG A 431 19.92 42.41 -14.75
CA ARG A 431 18.59 41.80 -14.92
C ARG A 431 18.48 40.51 -14.10
N GLU A 432 19.51 39.67 -14.15
CA GLU A 432 19.59 38.43 -13.39
C GLU A 432 19.57 38.69 -11.87
N GLU A 433 20.30 39.70 -11.40
CA GLU A 433 20.31 40.11 -9.99
C GLU A 433 18.93 40.56 -9.52
N LYS A 434 18.24 41.40 -10.30
CA LYS A 434 16.88 41.85 -10.00
C LYS A 434 15.85 40.71 -10.02
N GLU A 435 16.02 39.73 -10.90
CA GLU A 435 15.19 38.53 -10.91
C GLU A 435 15.50 37.62 -9.71
N ALA A 436 16.77 37.48 -9.33
CA ALA A 436 17.19 36.72 -8.16
C ALA A 436 16.62 37.32 -6.88
N GLU A 437 16.65 38.64 -6.70
CA GLU A 437 16.01 39.33 -5.58
C GLU A 437 14.49 39.07 -5.53
N ARG A 438 13.80 39.15 -6.68
CA ARG A 438 12.37 38.83 -6.76
C ARG A 438 12.06 37.38 -6.39
N ARG A 439 12.88 36.43 -6.84
CA ARG A 439 12.75 35.00 -6.48
C ARG A 439 13.01 34.80 -4.99
N SER A 440 14.03 35.44 -4.43
CA SER A 440 14.35 35.40 -3.00
C SER A 440 13.18 35.92 -2.14
N ALA A 441 12.64 37.09 -2.50
CA ALA A 441 11.48 37.67 -1.81
C ALA A 441 10.24 36.76 -1.89
N LEU A 442 10.03 36.08 -3.03
CA LEU A 442 8.92 35.15 -3.19
C LEU A 442 9.11 33.88 -2.34
N VAL A 443 10.34 33.36 -2.24
CA VAL A 443 10.69 32.24 -1.36
C VAL A 443 10.49 32.61 0.11
N GLU A 444 10.92 33.80 0.53
CA GLU A 444 10.73 34.27 1.90
C GLU A 444 9.24 34.44 2.26
N ALA A 445 8.45 35.04 1.36
CA ALA A 445 7.01 35.17 1.53
C ALA A 445 6.32 33.79 1.63
N LYS A 446 6.73 32.81 0.81
CA LYS A 446 6.20 31.44 0.87
C LYS A 446 6.65 30.70 2.13
N SER A 447 7.87 30.90 2.58
CA SER A 447 8.38 30.37 3.85
C SER A 447 7.55 30.87 5.04
N ALA A 448 7.27 32.18 5.10
CA ALA A 448 6.41 32.76 6.13
C ALA A 448 4.98 32.18 6.08
N GLN A 449 4.42 31.99 4.87
CA GLN A 449 3.12 31.36 4.68
C GLN A 449 3.11 29.90 5.19
N LEU A 450 4.14 29.12 4.89
CA LEU A 450 4.27 27.73 5.35
C LEU A 450 4.42 27.65 6.88
N LEU A 451 5.18 28.55 7.50
CA LEU A 451 5.28 28.64 8.96
C LEU A 451 3.93 28.94 9.60
N SER A 452 3.15 29.86 9.03
CA SER A 452 1.81 30.18 9.51
C SER A 452 0.85 28.98 9.40
N PHE A 453 0.93 28.23 8.30
CA PHE A 453 0.14 27.02 8.06
C PHE A 453 0.53 25.90 9.03
N SER A 454 1.83 25.68 9.24
CA SER A 454 2.37 24.73 10.22
C SER A 454 1.90 25.05 11.63
N LYS A 455 1.96 26.33 12.04
CA LYS A 455 1.46 26.78 13.35
C LYS A 455 -0.04 26.52 13.52
N ARG A 456 -0.86 26.84 12.51
CA ARG A 456 -2.31 26.60 12.55
C ARG A 456 -2.62 25.11 12.65
N ASN A 457 -1.96 24.29 11.82
CA ASN A 457 -2.16 22.84 11.86
C ASN A 457 -1.72 22.23 13.19
N LYS A 458 -0.62 22.72 13.78
CA LYS A 458 -0.17 22.31 15.11
C LYS A 458 -1.22 22.64 16.18
N GLN A 459 -1.77 23.86 16.15
CA GLN A 459 -2.83 24.27 17.09
C GLN A 459 -4.10 23.42 16.92
N THR A 460 -4.52 23.14 15.69
CA THR A 460 -5.67 22.26 15.42
C THR A 460 -5.42 20.83 15.90
N ALA A 461 -4.21 20.30 15.68
CA ALA A 461 -3.83 18.98 16.15
C ALA A 461 -3.76 18.89 17.68
N GLU A 462 -3.23 19.92 18.35
CA GLU A 462 -3.22 20.02 19.81
C GLU A 462 -4.64 20.08 20.38
N GLY A 463 -5.54 20.86 19.76
CA GLY A 463 -6.95 20.90 20.14
C GLY A 463 -7.64 19.53 20.02
N ALA A 464 -7.50 18.87 18.87
CA ALA A 464 -8.06 17.53 18.68
C ALA A 464 -7.47 16.48 19.65
N ALA A 465 -6.18 16.57 19.97
CA ALA A 465 -5.55 15.68 20.95
C ALA A 465 -6.08 15.90 22.38
N LEU A 466 -6.35 17.15 22.76
CA LEU A 466 -6.98 17.48 24.04
C LEU A 466 -8.41 16.94 24.11
N GLU A 467 -9.23 17.15 23.07
CA GLU A 467 -10.59 16.60 23.00
C GLU A 467 -10.60 15.07 23.10
N VAL A 468 -9.70 14.38 22.40
CA VAL A 468 -9.56 12.92 22.51
C VAL A 468 -9.14 12.49 23.92
N SER A 469 -8.24 13.24 24.55
CA SER A 469 -7.83 12.97 25.94
C SER A 469 -8.98 13.17 26.93
N GLU A 470 -9.82 14.18 26.73
CA GLU A 470 -11.02 14.41 27.54
C GLU A 470 -12.04 13.28 27.36
N LEU A 471 -12.31 12.88 26.12
CA LEU A 471 -13.20 11.75 25.82
C LEU A 471 -12.72 10.43 26.44
N GLN A 472 -11.40 10.17 26.44
CA GLN A 472 -10.84 8.99 27.10
C GLN A 472 -11.04 9.03 28.63
N ASN A 473 -10.88 10.20 29.25
CA ASN A 473 -11.14 10.39 30.67
C ASN A 473 -12.62 10.16 31.01
N GLU A 474 -13.54 10.67 30.18
CA GLU A 474 -14.98 10.41 30.33
C GLU A 474 -15.31 8.92 30.16
N GLN A 475 -14.71 8.26 29.18
CA GLN A 475 -14.91 6.82 28.95
C GLN A 475 -14.44 5.98 30.16
N LEU A 476 -13.32 6.34 30.77
CA LEU A 476 -12.83 5.72 32.02
C LEU A 476 -13.80 5.90 33.19
N LEU A 477 -14.39 7.09 33.32
CA LEU A 477 -15.42 7.36 34.34
C LEU A 477 -16.69 6.53 34.09
N ILE A 478 -17.17 6.48 32.85
CA ILE A 478 -18.33 5.67 32.46
C ILE A 478 -18.07 4.19 32.76
N PHE A 479 -16.90 3.66 32.35
CA PHE A 479 -16.55 2.26 32.60
C PHE A 479 -16.49 1.93 34.10
N THR A 480 -15.88 2.81 34.89
CA THR A 480 -15.78 2.66 36.35
C THR A 480 -17.16 2.70 37.00
N PHE A 481 -18.02 3.65 36.59
CA PHE A 481 -19.38 3.78 37.11
C PHE A 481 -20.27 2.58 36.74
N CYS A 482 -20.19 2.10 35.50
CA CYS A 482 -20.92 0.92 35.04
C CYS A 482 -20.49 -0.34 35.83
N THR A 483 -19.19 -0.51 36.06
CA THR A 483 -18.65 -1.61 36.88
C THR A 483 -19.15 -1.51 38.32
N TRP A 484 -19.07 -0.32 38.93
CA TRP A 484 -19.58 -0.09 40.28
C TRP A 484 -21.09 -0.37 40.39
N LYS A 485 -21.89 0.12 39.45
CA LYS A 485 -23.34 -0.12 39.40
C LYS A 485 -23.66 -1.61 39.31
N ARG A 486 -22.90 -2.38 38.51
CA ARG A 486 -23.02 -3.83 38.41
C ARG A 486 -22.70 -4.51 39.75
N GLU A 487 -21.58 -4.16 40.37
CA GLU A 487 -21.17 -4.73 41.67
C GLU A 487 -22.16 -4.40 42.79
N ALA A 488 -22.67 -3.18 42.83
CA ALA A 488 -23.69 -2.78 43.79
C ALA A 488 -24.97 -3.62 43.65
N ARG A 489 -25.37 -3.94 42.42
CA ARG A 489 -26.53 -4.81 42.15
C ARG A 489 -26.26 -6.27 42.56
N ILE A 490 -25.07 -6.78 42.28
CA ILE A 490 -24.66 -8.14 42.70
C ILE A 490 -24.63 -8.24 44.22
N GLU A 491 -24.09 -7.23 44.91
CA GLU A 491 -24.02 -7.21 46.37
C GLU A 491 -25.41 -7.11 47.01
N LEU A 492 -26.33 -6.33 46.42
CA LEU A 492 -27.73 -6.30 46.85
C LEU A 492 -28.39 -7.69 46.74
N LEU A 493 -28.19 -8.39 45.62
CA LEU A 493 -28.70 -9.75 45.42
C LEU A 493 -28.07 -10.74 46.40
N ARG A 494 -26.77 -10.63 46.66
CA ARG A 494 -26.03 -11.46 47.62
C ARG A 494 -26.56 -11.26 49.04
N ARG A 495 -26.82 -10.02 49.46
CA ARG A 495 -27.43 -9.71 50.76
C ARG A 495 -28.84 -10.28 50.87
N SER A 496 -29.68 -10.06 49.87
CA SER A 496 -31.03 -10.64 49.84
C SER A 496 -31.03 -12.17 49.91
N GLY A 497 -30.08 -12.82 49.22
CA GLY A 497 -29.89 -14.26 49.28
C GLY A 497 -29.45 -14.75 50.66
N LYS A 498 -28.50 -14.04 51.31
CA LYS A 498 -28.08 -14.32 52.69
C LYS A 498 -29.25 -14.19 53.67
N ASP A 499 -30.03 -13.12 53.58
CA ASP A 499 -31.19 -12.89 54.45
C ASP A 499 -32.24 -14.00 54.30
N LYS A 500 -32.52 -14.44 53.06
CA LYS A 500 -33.43 -15.57 52.80
C LYS A 500 -32.89 -16.88 53.38
N ASN A 501 -31.59 -17.15 53.22
CA ASN A 501 -30.96 -18.35 53.78
C ASN A 501 -30.95 -18.33 55.31
N GLU A 502 -30.70 -17.17 55.94
CA GLU A 502 -30.78 -17.04 57.39
C GLU A 502 -32.20 -17.24 57.91
N LYS A 503 -33.21 -16.69 57.23
CA LYS A 503 -34.63 -16.95 57.57
C LYS A 503 -34.95 -18.44 57.50
N ARG A 504 -34.60 -19.11 56.41
CA ARG A 504 -34.77 -20.57 56.28
C ARG A 504 -34.01 -21.35 57.35
N LYS A 505 -32.79 -20.93 57.70
CA LYS A 505 -32.01 -21.55 58.78
C LYS A 505 -32.69 -21.39 60.14
N LYS A 506 -33.26 -20.22 60.44
CA LYS A 506 -34.04 -19.96 61.66
C LYS A 506 -35.32 -20.80 61.68
N GLU A 507 -36.03 -20.91 60.56
CA GLU A 507 -37.20 -21.78 60.43
C GLU A 507 -36.84 -23.26 60.69
N LEU A 508 -35.77 -23.76 60.06
CA LEU A 508 -35.29 -25.14 60.28
C LEU A 508 -34.83 -25.39 61.73
N LEU A 509 -34.18 -24.41 62.36
CA LEU A 509 -33.82 -24.49 63.78
C LEU A 509 -35.08 -24.53 64.67
N GLY A 510 -36.11 -23.75 64.34
CA GLY A 510 -37.40 -23.78 65.02
C GLY A 510 -38.08 -25.15 64.91
N VAL A 511 -38.15 -25.71 63.71
CA VAL A 511 -38.69 -27.07 63.46
C VAL A 511 -37.90 -28.13 64.22
N LYS A 512 -36.56 -28.07 64.20
CA LYS A 512 -35.71 -28.97 64.98
C LYS A 512 -35.95 -28.84 66.49
N GLY A 513 -36.20 -27.62 66.98
CA GLY A 513 -36.59 -27.35 68.36
C GLY A 513 -37.91 -28.01 68.73
N LEU A 514 -38.93 -27.90 67.87
CA LEU A 514 -40.22 -28.56 68.06
C LEU A 514 -40.09 -30.09 68.12
N PHE A 515 -39.30 -30.69 67.22
CA PHE A 515 -39.02 -32.14 67.27
C PHE A 515 -38.30 -32.56 68.54
N LYS A 516 -37.34 -31.74 69.02
CA LYS A 516 -36.62 -32.03 70.26
C LYS A 516 -37.54 -31.96 71.48
N ASN A 517 -38.38 -30.92 71.56
CA ASN A 517 -39.36 -30.77 72.63
C ASN A 517 -40.39 -31.91 72.60
N PHE A 518 -40.90 -32.26 71.42
CA PHE A 518 -41.80 -33.40 71.24
C PHE A 518 -41.16 -34.71 71.71
N ALA A 519 -39.91 -34.98 71.33
CA ALA A 519 -39.18 -36.16 71.80
C ALA A 519 -39.01 -36.18 73.33
N SER A 520 -38.64 -35.05 73.94
CA SER A 520 -38.52 -34.94 75.40
C SER A 520 -39.85 -35.09 76.13
N GLU A 521 -40.95 -34.55 75.59
CA GLU A 521 -42.30 -34.76 76.13
C GLU A 521 -42.74 -36.22 76.00
N LEU A 522 -42.39 -36.87 74.89
CA LEU A 522 -42.66 -38.29 74.67
C LEU A 522 -41.91 -39.15 75.70
N GLU A 523 -40.61 -38.90 75.92
CA GLU A 523 -39.79 -39.55 76.95
C GLU A 523 -40.37 -39.31 78.36
N THR A 524 -40.72 -38.07 78.70
CA THR A 524 -41.28 -37.73 80.02
C THR A 524 -42.64 -38.41 80.26
N ASN A 525 -43.48 -38.53 79.24
CA ASN A 525 -44.78 -39.20 79.34
C ASN A 525 -44.65 -40.72 79.38
N LEU A 526 -43.64 -41.29 78.72
CA LEU A 526 -43.29 -42.71 78.82
C LEU A 526 -42.78 -43.06 80.23
N ASP A 527 -41.93 -42.22 80.83
CA ASP A 527 -41.38 -42.43 82.18
C ASP A 527 -42.43 -42.32 83.29
N LYS A 528 -43.49 -41.52 83.09
CA LYS A 528 -44.61 -41.43 84.05
C LYS A 528 -45.46 -42.71 84.10
N GLY A 529 -45.20 -43.67 83.22
CA GLY A 529 -45.93 -44.93 83.11
C GLY A 529 -47.34 -44.71 82.60
N THR A 530 -47.72 -45.42 81.53
CA THR A 530 -49.15 -45.60 81.22
C THR A 530 -49.84 -46.08 82.49
N PRO A 531 -50.91 -45.41 82.97
CA PRO A 531 -51.64 -45.85 84.14
C PRO A 531 -51.99 -47.32 83.93
N ARG A 532 -51.35 -48.22 84.66
CA ARG A 532 -51.79 -49.61 84.70
C ARG A 532 -53.18 -49.51 85.30
N VAL A 533 -54.18 -49.83 84.49
CA VAL A 533 -55.52 -50.10 84.99
C VAL A 533 -55.32 -51.32 85.86
N ASP A 534 -55.18 -51.09 87.17
CA ASP A 534 -55.23 -52.17 88.14
C ASP A 534 -56.63 -52.76 88.02
N ASN A 535 -56.72 -53.87 87.29
CA ASN A 535 -57.93 -54.65 87.15
C ASN A 535 -58.28 -55.20 88.54
N HIS A 536 -59.27 -54.57 89.17
CA HIS A 536 -60.05 -55.16 90.25
C HIS A 536 -61.07 -56.14 89.70
#